data_AF-A0A5D2PDI6-F1
#
_entry.id   AF-A0A5D2PDI6-F1
#
_cell.length_a   1.000
_cell.length_b   1.000
_cell.length_c   1.000
_cell.angle_alpha   90.00
_cell.angle_beta   90.00
_cell.angle_gamma   90.00
#
_symmetry.space_group_name_H-M   'P 1'
#
loop_
_entity.id
_entity.type
_entity.pdbx_description
1 polymer ?
#
loop_
_entity_poly.entity_id
_entity_poly.type
_entity_poly.pdbx_seq_one_letter_code
_entity_poly.pdbx_strand_id
1 'polypeptide(L)'
;MLHEILLALVGCTGDLIIGERKHHKSLGIPLYPDAPISDQCCFKLASDISFIDRSERDLIERLIALGFYYRELDHFTAKSRNLSWIRSGDVSPSNRASELSNHKTEEPSIYRRAFANGLVEVLSVYSSVVLQIEEKLLSETMPILAIAIQGLNKLVLEIERDDLRGGKLLNLLHKRFHCGVPELQACIQRLLWHGHQVLYNQLASWMVYGTLQDHHGEFFIRRQEAQNMEHGSSIPDTSEKLARLSADDTSSMDWHLGFHIFLDMLSEYIHMHAAESFLFAGKAIRILRNPSPGFKFQDALVSSRQEKALKMFMNLLRIIPSTRSLSVED
;
A
#
# COMPACT_ATOMS: atom_id res chain seq x y z
N MET A 1 -10.15 -16.32 16.84
CA MET A 1 -10.97 -15.56 17.81
C MET A 1 -12.08 -14.75 17.15
N LEU A 2 -11.79 -13.76 16.28
CA LEU A 2 -12.83 -12.91 15.68
C LEU A 2 -13.90 -13.70 14.90
N HIS A 3 -13.48 -14.71 14.12
CA HIS A 3 -14.42 -15.60 13.43
C HIS A 3 -15.32 -16.39 14.39
N GLU A 4 -14.81 -16.85 15.53
CA GLU A 4 -15.63 -17.52 16.54
C GLU A 4 -16.61 -16.56 17.23
N ILE A 5 -16.23 -15.30 17.43
CA ILE A 5 -17.13 -14.25 17.93
C ILE A 5 -18.27 -14.01 16.92
N LEU A 6 -17.97 -13.92 15.62
CA LEU A 6 -18.98 -13.79 14.58
C LEU A 6 -19.94 -14.99 14.56
N LEU A 7 -19.42 -16.22 14.66
CA LEU A 7 -20.23 -17.43 14.77
C LEU A 7 -21.13 -17.40 16.02
N ALA A 8 -20.61 -16.93 17.15
CA ALA A 8 -21.37 -16.81 18.39
C ALA A 8 -22.51 -15.80 18.28
N LEU A 9 -22.35 -14.70 17.54
CA LEU A 9 -23.43 -13.73 17.27
C LEU A 9 -24.62 -14.35 16.52
N VAL A 10 -24.37 -15.37 15.68
CA VAL A 10 -25.42 -16.15 14.98
C VAL A 10 -25.90 -17.35 15.83
N GLY A 11 -25.45 -17.47 17.08
CA GLY A 11 -25.87 -18.53 17.99
C GLY A 11 -25.09 -19.84 17.89
N CYS A 12 -24.02 -19.88 17.09
CA CYS A 12 -23.12 -21.03 17.00
C CYS A 12 -22.04 -20.96 18.10
N THR A 13 -21.96 -21.99 18.93
CA THR A 13 -20.91 -22.11 19.95
C THR A 13 -19.68 -22.80 19.37
N GLY A 14 -18.49 -22.38 19.77
CA GLY A 14 -17.20 -22.95 19.35
C GLY A 14 -16.39 -23.47 20.54
N ASP A 15 -15.07 -23.51 20.36
CA ASP A 15 -14.12 -23.94 21.39
C ASP A 15 -13.81 -22.78 22.36
N LEU A 16 -13.72 -21.55 21.86
CA LEU A 16 -13.51 -20.35 22.70
C LEU A 16 -14.80 -19.89 23.38
N ILE A 17 -15.95 -20.08 22.71
CA ILE A 17 -17.27 -19.62 23.18
C ILE A 17 -18.15 -20.83 23.46
N ILE A 18 -18.26 -21.14 24.74
CA ILE A 18 -18.85 -22.37 25.22
C ILE A 18 -20.28 -22.10 25.66
N GLY A 19 -21.22 -22.93 25.20
CA GLY A 19 -22.57 -22.96 25.76
C GLY A 19 -22.65 -23.95 26.92
N GLU A 20 -22.98 -23.48 28.13
CA GLU A 20 -23.17 -24.35 29.32
C GLU A 20 -24.21 -25.45 29.10
N ARG A 21 -25.26 -25.17 28.29
CA ARG A 21 -26.25 -26.19 27.87
C ARG A 21 -25.63 -27.36 27.07
N LYS A 22 -24.49 -27.15 26.39
CA LYS A 22 -23.75 -28.20 25.65
C LYS A 22 -22.70 -28.89 26.52
N HIS A 23 -22.14 -28.23 27.54
CA HIS A 23 -21.29 -28.94 28.52
C HIS A 23 -22.06 -30.00 29.31
N HIS A 24 -23.34 -29.76 29.62
CA HIS A 24 -24.19 -30.80 30.21
C HIS A 24 -24.48 -32.00 29.27
N LYS A 25 -24.38 -31.83 27.93
CA LYS A 25 -24.44 -32.97 26.98
C LYS A 25 -23.18 -33.84 27.04
N SER A 26 -22.01 -33.25 27.29
CA SER A 26 -20.74 -33.99 27.49
C SER A 26 -20.71 -34.78 28.80
N LEU A 27 -21.58 -34.43 29.77
CA LEU A 27 -21.73 -35.10 31.06
C LEU A 27 -22.87 -36.15 31.08
N GLY A 28 -23.46 -36.48 29.93
CA GLY A 28 -24.42 -37.59 29.81
C GLY A 28 -25.84 -37.30 30.30
N ILE A 29 -26.24 -36.02 30.47
CA ILE A 29 -27.62 -35.67 30.84
C ILE A 29 -28.43 -35.38 29.57
N PRO A 30 -29.49 -36.16 29.26
CA PRO A 30 -30.26 -36.01 28.04
C PRO A 30 -31.12 -34.74 28.12
N LEU A 31 -30.75 -33.70 27.39
CA LEU A 31 -31.63 -32.56 27.14
C LEU A 31 -32.31 -32.72 25.78
N TYR A 32 -33.62 -32.96 25.85
CA TYR A 32 -34.55 -33.03 24.72
C TYR A 32 -34.54 -31.71 23.91
N PRO A 33 -34.86 -31.75 22.61
CA PRO A 33 -34.99 -30.57 21.73
C PRO A 33 -36.01 -29.50 22.20
N ASP A 34 -36.84 -29.84 23.19
CA ASP A 34 -37.98 -29.05 23.70
C ASP A 34 -37.73 -28.34 25.04
N ALA A 35 -36.47 -28.14 25.45
CA ALA A 35 -36.17 -27.40 26.67
C ALA A 35 -36.78 -25.97 26.61
N PRO A 36 -37.39 -25.47 27.71
CA PRO A 36 -37.99 -24.14 27.74
C PRO A 36 -36.94 -23.06 27.48
N ILE A 37 -37.39 -21.95 26.88
CA ILE A 37 -36.58 -20.73 26.69
C ILE A 37 -35.99 -20.35 28.06
N SER A 38 -34.66 -20.24 28.14
CA SER A 38 -33.98 -19.85 29.38
C SER A 38 -33.82 -18.35 29.38
N ASP A 39 -34.22 -17.72 30.48
CA ASP A 39 -34.00 -16.30 30.73
C ASP A 39 -32.52 -15.98 31.04
N GLN A 40 -31.75 -17.00 31.45
CA GLN A 40 -30.34 -16.86 31.80
C GLN A 40 -29.42 -17.20 30.62
N CYS A 41 -28.51 -16.27 30.29
CA CYS A 41 -27.48 -16.44 29.27
C CYS A 41 -26.51 -17.56 29.65
N CYS A 42 -26.48 -18.62 28.83
CA CYS A 42 -25.61 -19.78 29.06
C CYS A 42 -24.31 -19.73 28.25
N PHE A 43 -24.00 -18.64 27.57
CA PHE A 43 -22.77 -18.51 26.79
C PHE A 43 -21.67 -17.89 27.63
N LYS A 44 -20.53 -18.57 27.70
CA LYS A 44 -19.36 -18.13 28.47
C LYS A 44 -18.12 -18.23 27.60
N LEU A 45 -17.22 -17.26 27.78
CA LEU A 45 -15.88 -17.33 27.20
C LEU A 45 -15.04 -18.30 28.03
N ALA A 46 -14.26 -19.15 27.36
CA ALA A 46 -13.41 -20.13 28.02
C ALA A 46 -12.45 -19.47 29.05
N SER A 47 -12.38 -20.05 30.24
CA SER A 47 -11.66 -19.48 31.39
C SER A 47 -10.14 -19.59 31.28
N ASP A 48 -9.65 -20.43 30.38
CA ASP A 48 -8.25 -20.73 30.08
C ASP A 48 -7.58 -19.72 29.12
N ILE A 49 -8.34 -18.78 28.56
CA ILE A 49 -7.81 -17.76 27.65
C ILE A 49 -7.10 -16.65 28.44
N SER A 50 -5.77 -16.65 28.42
CA SER A 50 -4.91 -15.67 29.11
C SER A 50 -4.48 -14.48 28.25
N PHE A 51 -4.77 -14.48 26.95
CA PHE A 51 -4.30 -13.46 26.00
C PHE A 51 -5.26 -12.27 25.79
N ILE A 52 -6.44 -12.28 26.44
CA ILE A 52 -7.46 -11.24 26.32
C ILE A 52 -7.43 -10.35 27.57
N ASP A 53 -7.42 -9.04 27.39
CA ASP A 53 -7.47 -8.10 28.51
C ASP A 53 -8.84 -8.14 29.23
N ARG A 54 -8.90 -7.74 30.50
CA ARG A 54 -10.16 -7.71 31.26
C ARG A 54 -11.22 -6.83 30.59
N SER A 55 -10.82 -5.69 30.01
CA SER A 55 -11.75 -4.79 29.33
C SER A 55 -12.32 -5.39 28.04
N GLU A 56 -11.50 -6.09 27.28
CA GLU A 56 -11.91 -6.81 26.06
C GLU A 56 -12.81 -8.00 26.40
N ARG A 57 -12.52 -8.71 27.49
CA ARG A 57 -13.33 -9.84 27.97
C ARG A 57 -14.76 -9.40 28.29
N ASP A 58 -14.92 -8.30 29.01
CA ASP A 58 -16.25 -7.76 29.35
C ASP A 58 -17.06 -7.38 28.09
N LEU A 59 -16.40 -6.82 27.07
CA LEU A 59 -17.03 -6.49 25.80
C LEU A 59 -17.45 -7.75 25.02
N ILE A 60 -16.56 -8.75 24.97
CA ILE A 60 -16.82 -10.04 24.32
C ILE A 60 -17.99 -10.75 25.01
N GLU A 61 -18.05 -10.77 26.34
CA GLU A 61 -19.15 -11.38 27.09
C GLU A 61 -20.50 -10.69 26.82
N ARG A 62 -20.52 -9.35 26.70
CA ARG A 62 -21.72 -8.61 26.28
C ARG A 62 -22.17 -8.94 24.86
N LEU A 63 -21.23 -9.07 23.92
CA LEU A 63 -21.52 -9.45 22.53
C LEU A 63 -22.05 -10.89 22.45
N ILE A 64 -21.43 -11.80 23.18
CA ILE A 64 -21.85 -13.20 23.27
C ILE A 64 -23.28 -13.32 23.81
N ALA A 65 -23.68 -12.49 24.78
CA ALA A 65 -25.05 -12.47 25.28
C ALA A 65 -26.09 -12.13 24.19
N LEU A 66 -25.75 -11.24 23.24
CA LEU A 66 -26.61 -10.96 22.09
C LEU A 66 -26.81 -12.20 21.22
N GLY A 67 -25.73 -12.94 20.97
CA GLY A 67 -25.76 -14.21 20.24
C GLY A 67 -26.61 -15.28 20.93
N PHE A 68 -26.62 -15.31 22.27
CA PHE A 68 -27.51 -16.17 23.04
C PHE A 68 -28.99 -15.81 22.80
N TYR A 69 -29.34 -14.53 22.90
CA TYR A 69 -30.72 -14.09 22.66
C TYR A 69 -31.15 -14.35 21.22
N TYR A 70 -30.28 -14.12 20.24
CA TYR A 70 -30.54 -14.47 18.83
C TYR A 70 -30.91 -15.96 18.70
N ARG A 71 -30.13 -16.86 19.33
CA ARG A 71 -30.39 -18.29 19.28
C ARG A 71 -31.71 -18.71 19.93
N GLU A 72 -32.06 -18.13 21.08
CA GLU A 72 -33.34 -18.46 21.74
C GLU A 72 -34.53 -17.96 20.92
N LEU A 73 -34.41 -16.79 20.28
CA LEU A 73 -35.41 -16.27 19.35
C LEU A 73 -35.54 -17.19 18.13
N ASP A 74 -34.42 -17.59 17.52
CA ASP A 74 -34.42 -18.50 16.36
C ASP A 74 -35.04 -19.86 16.71
N HIS A 75 -34.68 -20.45 17.87
CA HIS A 75 -35.29 -21.69 18.38
C HIS A 75 -36.81 -21.56 18.55
N PHE A 76 -37.28 -20.46 19.12
CA PHE A 76 -38.72 -20.20 19.23
C PHE A 76 -39.39 -20.11 17.85
N THR A 77 -38.79 -19.43 16.87
CA THR A 77 -39.36 -19.36 15.51
C THR A 77 -39.40 -20.73 14.83
N ALA A 78 -38.36 -21.55 14.98
CA ALA A 78 -38.31 -22.91 14.44
C ALA A 78 -39.36 -23.81 15.09
N LYS A 79 -39.52 -23.74 16.42
CA LYS A 79 -40.52 -24.50 17.17
C LYS A 79 -41.95 -24.12 16.77
N SER A 80 -42.24 -22.83 16.69
CA SER A 80 -43.59 -22.31 16.37
C SER A 80 -43.99 -22.44 14.90
N ARG A 81 -43.04 -22.62 13.97
CA ARG A 81 -43.30 -22.89 12.55
C ARG A 81 -43.41 -24.38 12.22
N ASN A 82 -43.08 -25.28 13.15
CA ASN A 82 -43.10 -26.72 12.92
C ASN A 82 -44.53 -27.23 12.64
N LEU A 83 -44.72 -27.84 11.46
CA LEU A 83 -46.02 -28.36 10.97
C LEU A 83 -46.18 -29.87 11.24
N SER A 84 -45.42 -30.46 12.15
CA SER A 84 -45.48 -31.89 12.46
C SER A 84 -46.91 -32.37 12.77
N TRP A 85 -47.73 -31.52 13.40
CA TRP A 85 -49.13 -31.79 13.71
C TRP A 85 -50.03 -31.96 12.47
N ILE A 86 -49.71 -31.35 11.33
CA ILE A 86 -50.48 -31.51 10.08
C ILE A 86 -50.22 -32.90 9.47
N ARG A 87 -49.01 -33.44 9.65
CA ARG A 87 -48.64 -34.78 9.13
C ARG A 87 -49.14 -35.93 10.00
N SER A 88 -49.44 -35.69 11.28
CA SER A 88 -49.97 -36.71 12.20
C SER A 88 -51.46 -37.02 12.03
N GLY A 89 -52.15 -36.38 11.08
CA GLY A 89 -53.58 -36.55 10.84
C GLY A 89 -53.99 -37.77 9.99
N ASP A 90 -53.03 -38.51 9.41
CA ASP A 90 -53.32 -39.53 8.39
C ASP A 90 -52.96 -40.98 8.79
N VAL A 91 -52.87 -41.28 10.10
CA VAL A 91 -52.69 -42.66 10.58
C VAL A 91 -53.86 -43.08 11.48
N SER A 92 -54.42 -44.24 11.12
CA SER A 92 -55.69 -44.82 11.55
C SER A 92 -55.95 -44.85 13.08
N PRO A 93 -57.23 -44.86 13.52
CA PRO A 93 -57.63 -44.69 14.92
C PRO A 93 -57.48 -45.94 15.80
N SER A 94 -56.50 -46.81 15.55
CA SER A 94 -56.28 -48.02 16.36
C SER A 94 -54.85 -48.05 16.88
N ASN A 95 -54.64 -47.39 18.02
CA ASN A 95 -53.60 -47.65 19.04
C ASN A 95 -53.66 -46.57 20.14
N ARG A 96 -54.86 -46.28 20.67
CA ARG A 96 -55.04 -45.32 21.79
C ARG A 96 -54.78 -45.90 23.19
N ALA A 97 -54.13 -47.07 23.28
CA ALA A 97 -54.04 -47.80 24.55
C ALA A 97 -52.62 -48.26 24.92
N SER A 98 -51.60 -47.42 24.72
CA SER A 98 -50.38 -47.45 25.54
C SER A 98 -49.51 -46.26 25.20
N GLU A 99 -49.63 -45.16 25.94
CA GLU A 99 -48.56 -44.19 26.24
C GLU A 99 -49.18 -43.01 27.01
N LEU A 100 -49.70 -43.33 28.21
CA LEU A 100 -49.90 -42.35 29.27
C LEU A 100 -48.52 -41.98 29.84
N SER A 101 -47.79 -41.08 29.17
CA SER A 101 -46.70 -40.34 29.82
C SER A 101 -46.35 -39.04 29.06
N ASN A 102 -46.96 -37.94 29.50
CA ASN A 102 -46.35 -36.61 29.62
C ASN A 102 -45.62 -35.99 28.41
N HIS A 103 -46.14 -36.08 27.19
CA HIS A 103 -45.83 -35.08 26.17
C HIS A 103 -46.99 -34.11 26.03
N LYS A 104 -46.85 -32.92 26.64
CA LYS A 104 -47.65 -31.74 26.26
C LYS A 104 -47.24 -31.39 24.82
N THR A 105 -47.86 -32.02 23.83
CA THR A 105 -47.91 -31.49 22.47
C THR A 105 -48.55 -30.11 22.57
N GLU A 106 -47.72 -29.06 22.55
CA GLU A 106 -48.18 -27.68 22.56
C GLU A 106 -49.16 -27.48 21.41
N GLU A 107 -50.38 -27.02 21.72
CA GLU A 107 -51.40 -26.80 20.72
C GLU A 107 -50.92 -25.79 19.67
N PRO A 108 -51.07 -26.08 18.37
CA PRO A 108 -50.61 -25.20 17.31
C PRO A 108 -51.42 -23.89 17.34
N SER A 109 -50.74 -22.75 17.52
CA SER A 109 -51.37 -21.43 17.55
C SER A 109 -51.03 -20.62 16.29
N ILE A 110 -52.07 -20.20 15.57
CA ILE A 110 -51.95 -19.39 14.35
C ILE A 110 -51.33 -18.01 14.65
N TYR A 111 -51.70 -17.39 15.78
CA TYR A 111 -51.12 -16.11 16.21
C TYR A 111 -49.64 -16.23 16.59
N ARG A 112 -49.24 -17.31 17.29
CA ARG A 112 -47.82 -17.57 17.57
C ARG A 112 -47.01 -17.74 16.28
N ARG A 113 -47.60 -18.35 15.26
CA ARG A 113 -46.98 -18.50 13.94
C ARG A 113 -46.84 -17.17 13.19
N ALA A 114 -47.88 -16.33 13.21
CA ALA A 114 -47.82 -15.00 12.62
C ALA A 114 -46.73 -14.14 13.30
N PHE A 115 -46.65 -14.19 14.63
CA PHE A 115 -45.59 -13.54 15.40
C PHE A 115 -44.20 -14.09 15.06
N ALA A 116 -44.06 -15.41 14.96
CA ALA A 116 -42.80 -16.05 14.58
C ALA A 116 -42.33 -15.66 13.17
N ASN A 117 -43.24 -15.51 12.21
CA ASN A 117 -42.88 -15.01 10.88
C ASN A 117 -42.35 -13.57 10.95
N GLY A 118 -43.00 -12.68 11.71
CA GLY A 118 -42.50 -11.31 11.91
C GLY A 118 -41.14 -11.29 12.62
N LEU A 119 -40.92 -12.20 13.56
CA LEU A 119 -39.63 -12.33 14.25
C LEU A 119 -38.52 -12.81 13.31
N VAL A 120 -38.81 -13.73 12.38
CA VAL A 120 -37.85 -14.16 11.34
C VAL A 120 -37.42 -12.99 10.46
N GLU A 121 -38.34 -12.10 10.09
CA GLU A 121 -38.00 -10.90 9.32
C GLU A 121 -37.03 -10.00 10.09
N VAL A 122 -37.28 -9.75 11.39
CA VAL A 122 -36.38 -8.96 12.24
C VAL A 122 -35.00 -9.63 12.40
N LEU A 123 -34.97 -10.95 12.63
CA LEU A 123 -33.72 -11.71 12.75
C LEU A 123 -32.92 -11.70 11.43
N SER A 124 -33.59 -11.66 10.28
CA SER A 124 -32.92 -11.56 8.98
C SER A 124 -32.16 -10.25 8.80
N VAL A 125 -32.69 -9.13 9.31
CA VAL A 125 -32.00 -7.82 9.31
C VAL A 125 -30.75 -7.90 10.18
N TYR A 126 -30.85 -8.48 11.37
CA TYR A 126 -29.70 -8.70 12.24
C TYR A 126 -28.62 -9.55 11.57
N SER A 127 -29.00 -10.70 10.97
CA SER A 127 -28.05 -11.56 10.26
C SER A 127 -27.36 -10.85 9.10
N SER A 128 -28.06 -9.96 8.37
CA SER A 128 -27.45 -9.18 7.30
C SER A 128 -26.35 -8.24 7.80
N VAL A 129 -26.52 -7.66 8.99
CA VAL A 129 -25.49 -6.83 9.63
C VAL A 129 -24.28 -7.66 10.03
N VAL A 130 -24.49 -8.86 10.60
CA VAL A 130 -23.38 -9.77 10.95
C VAL A 130 -22.59 -10.18 9.71
N LEU A 131 -23.27 -10.45 8.59
CA LEU A 131 -22.63 -10.76 7.31
C LEU A 131 -21.80 -9.59 6.75
N GLN A 132 -22.29 -8.35 6.87
CA GLN A 132 -21.52 -7.17 6.47
C GLN A 132 -20.25 -6.98 7.32
N ILE A 133 -20.33 -7.29 8.62
CA ILE A 133 -19.17 -7.26 9.52
C ILE A 133 -18.15 -8.33 9.10
N GLU A 134 -18.61 -9.53 8.76
CA GLU A 134 -17.75 -10.60 8.25
C GLU A 134 -17.04 -10.21 6.95
N GLU A 135 -17.77 -9.66 5.96
CA GLU A 135 -17.20 -9.19 4.70
C GLU A 135 -16.11 -8.14 4.94
N LYS A 136 -16.38 -7.17 5.83
CA LYS A 136 -15.40 -6.15 6.19
C LYS A 136 -14.17 -6.76 6.86
N LEU A 137 -14.35 -7.70 7.78
CA LEU A 137 -13.24 -8.37 8.46
C LEU A 137 -12.37 -9.18 7.48
N LEU A 138 -12.99 -9.87 6.53
CA LEU A 138 -12.28 -10.64 5.50
C LEU A 138 -11.49 -9.72 4.56
N SER A 139 -12.03 -8.55 4.23
CA SER A 139 -11.36 -7.54 3.40
C SER A 139 -10.09 -6.94 4.04
N GLU A 140 -9.98 -6.99 5.38
CA GLU A 140 -8.87 -6.40 6.14
C GLU A 140 -7.65 -7.34 6.32
N THR A 141 -7.63 -8.54 5.72
CA THR A 141 -6.60 -9.59 5.97
C THR A 141 -5.26 -9.38 5.23
N MET A 142 -4.73 -8.16 5.29
CA MET A 142 -3.34 -7.72 5.43
C MET A 142 -3.47 -6.20 5.29
N PRO A 143 -3.15 -5.38 6.29
CA PRO A 143 -3.33 -3.95 6.14
C PRO A 143 -2.49 -3.53 4.92
N ILE A 144 -3.12 -2.82 3.99
CA ILE A 144 -2.48 -2.29 2.77
C ILE A 144 -1.16 -1.58 3.11
N LEU A 145 -1.13 -0.93 4.29
CA LEU A 145 0.06 -0.35 4.89
C LEU A 145 1.20 -1.34 5.12
N ALA A 146 0.93 -2.56 5.59
CA ALA A 146 1.95 -3.57 5.78
C ALA A 146 2.53 -4.06 4.44
N ILE A 147 1.72 -4.14 3.38
CA ILE A 147 2.23 -4.46 2.02
C ILE A 147 3.14 -3.32 1.53
N ALA A 148 2.71 -2.07 1.70
CA ALA A 148 3.51 -0.91 1.32
C ALA A 148 4.83 -0.83 2.12
N ILE A 149 4.78 -0.98 3.44
CA ILE A 149 5.96 -0.94 4.32
C ILE A 149 6.91 -2.08 4.00
N GLN A 150 6.42 -3.31 3.78
CA GLN A 150 7.26 -4.43 3.37
C GLN A 150 7.90 -4.20 2.00
N GLY A 151 7.16 -3.61 1.05
CA GLY A 151 7.69 -3.21 -0.25
C GLY A 151 8.81 -2.17 -0.13
N LEU A 152 8.60 -1.14 0.69
CA LEU A 152 9.60 -0.11 0.96
C LEU A 152 10.83 -0.67 1.68
N ASN A 153 10.65 -1.57 2.65
CA ASN A 153 11.77 -2.20 3.36
C ASN A 153 12.65 -3.01 2.41
N LYS A 154 12.04 -3.77 1.47
CA LYS A 154 12.80 -4.48 0.43
C LYS A 154 13.60 -3.52 -0.45
N LEU A 155 13.05 -2.35 -0.80
CA LEU A 155 13.77 -1.34 -1.57
C LEU A 155 14.97 -0.78 -0.79
N VAL A 156 14.79 -0.45 0.49
CA VAL A 156 15.88 0.08 1.33
C VAL A 156 17.00 -0.95 1.47
N LEU A 157 16.66 -2.22 1.70
CA LEU A 157 17.64 -3.31 1.76
C LEU A 157 18.41 -3.49 0.44
N GLU A 158 17.73 -3.35 -0.72
CA GLU A 158 18.38 -3.42 -2.04
C GLU A 158 19.34 -2.24 -2.25
N ILE A 159 18.95 -1.03 -1.80
CA ILE A 159 19.78 0.18 -1.87
C ILE A 159 21.04 0.05 -1.01
N GLU A 160 20.90 -0.44 0.23
CA GLU A 160 22.03 -0.62 1.14
C GLU A 160 22.96 -1.75 0.68
N ARG A 161 22.39 -2.86 0.18
CA ARG A 161 23.18 -4.02 -0.27
C ARG A 161 24.04 -3.68 -1.48
N ASP A 162 23.49 -2.95 -2.44
CA ASP A 162 24.16 -2.65 -3.72
C ASP A 162 24.84 -1.27 -3.72
N ASP A 163 24.85 -0.56 -2.59
CA ASP A 163 25.36 0.81 -2.40
C ASP A 163 24.93 1.76 -3.53
N LEU A 164 23.62 1.77 -3.83
CA LEU A 164 23.07 2.49 -4.97
C LEU A 164 23.03 3.99 -4.72
N ARG A 165 23.74 4.74 -5.57
CA ARG A 165 23.92 6.20 -5.47
C ARG A 165 23.54 6.92 -6.76
N GLY A 166 23.26 8.22 -6.66
CA GLY A 166 22.99 9.09 -7.81
C GLY A 166 21.91 8.58 -8.76
N GLY A 167 22.18 8.64 -10.07
CA GLY A 167 21.22 8.21 -11.10
C GLY A 167 20.88 6.72 -11.09
N LYS A 168 21.74 5.86 -10.53
CA LYS A 168 21.44 4.42 -10.36
C LYS A 168 20.29 4.19 -9.37
N LEU A 169 20.24 5.00 -8.31
CA LEU A 169 19.13 4.99 -7.35
C LEU A 169 17.82 5.39 -8.03
N LEU A 170 17.83 6.44 -8.86
CA LEU A 170 16.65 6.86 -9.63
C LEU A 170 16.18 5.78 -10.59
N ASN A 171 17.10 5.04 -11.21
CA ASN A 171 16.77 3.90 -12.07
C ASN A 171 16.09 2.77 -11.31
N LEU A 172 16.57 2.42 -10.11
CA LEU A 172 15.93 1.41 -9.28
C LEU A 172 14.50 1.84 -8.93
N LEU A 173 14.33 3.06 -8.43
CA LEU A 173 13.02 3.60 -8.06
C LEU A 173 12.05 3.59 -9.24
N HIS A 174 12.51 3.98 -10.43
CA HIS A 174 11.70 3.96 -11.64
C HIS A 174 11.33 2.53 -12.07
N LYS A 175 12.24 1.56 -11.98
CA LYS A 175 11.93 0.14 -12.28
C LYS A 175 10.88 -0.43 -11.35
N ARG A 176 10.91 -0.04 -10.07
CA ARG A 176 10.02 -0.54 -9.01
C ARG A 176 8.69 0.19 -8.94
N PHE A 177 8.59 1.37 -9.57
CA PHE A 177 7.36 2.15 -9.68
C PHE A 177 6.23 1.39 -10.40
N HIS A 178 6.54 0.54 -11.40
CA HIS A 178 5.54 -0.25 -12.14
C HIS A 178 4.99 -1.47 -11.38
N CYS A 179 4.79 -1.36 -10.07
CA CYS A 179 4.21 -2.41 -9.25
C CYS A 179 2.67 -2.41 -9.33
N GLY A 180 2.04 -3.58 -9.24
CA GLY A 180 0.57 -3.73 -9.30
C GLY A 180 -0.17 -3.33 -8.01
N VAL A 181 0.50 -2.61 -7.10
CA VAL A 181 -0.04 -2.19 -5.81
C VAL A 181 -0.07 -0.65 -5.78
N PRO A 182 -1.25 -0.02 -5.84
CA PRO A 182 -1.37 1.43 -6.05
C PRO A 182 -0.78 2.26 -4.89
N GLU A 183 -0.86 1.78 -3.65
CA GLU A 183 -0.34 2.49 -2.48
C GLU A 183 1.18 2.47 -2.44
N LEU A 184 1.79 1.32 -2.75
CA LEU A 184 3.25 1.22 -2.89
C LEU A 184 3.73 2.08 -4.06
N GLN A 185 3.00 2.08 -5.17
CA GLN A 185 3.29 2.94 -6.33
C GLN A 185 3.28 4.42 -5.94
N ALA A 186 2.28 4.88 -5.17
CA ALA A 186 2.20 6.26 -4.69
C ALA A 186 3.41 6.62 -3.79
N CYS A 187 3.82 5.72 -2.89
CA CYS A 187 5.01 5.92 -2.06
C CYS A 187 6.28 6.04 -2.91
N ILE A 188 6.50 5.12 -3.86
CA ILE A 188 7.68 5.13 -4.75
C ILE A 188 7.68 6.38 -5.62
N GLN A 189 6.52 6.82 -6.12
CA GLN A 189 6.38 8.07 -6.87
C GLN A 189 6.81 9.28 -6.04
N ARG A 190 6.42 9.33 -4.77
CA ARG A 190 6.82 10.41 -3.87
C ARG A 190 8.33 10.41 -3.64
N LEU A 191 8.95 9.24 -3.45
CA LEU A 191 10.40 9.10 -3.32
C LEU A 191 11.13 9.53 -4.60
N LEU A 192 10.64 9.08 -5.76
CA LEU A 192 11.19 9.44 -7.07
C LEU A 192 11.12 10.95 -7.29
N TRP A 193 10.02 11.59 -6.89
CA TRP A 193 9.89 13.05 -6.95
C TRP A 193 10.99 13.77 -6.16
N HIS A 194 11.31 13.29 -4.95
CA HIS A 194 12.39 13.88 -4.14
C HIS A 194 13.75 13.68 -4.81
N GLY A 195 14.00 12.51 -5.41
CA GLY A 195 15.19 12.28 -6.21
C GLY A 195 15.28 13.20 -7.44
N HIS A 196 14.16 13.43 -8.13
CA HIS A 196 14.09 14.37 -9.27
C HIS A 196 14.35 15.82 -8.85
N GLN A 197 13.98 16.25 -7.65
CA GLN A 197 14.32 17.60 -7.19
C GLN A 197 15.83 17.84 -7.20
N VAL A 198 16.62 16.86 -6.73
CA VAL A 198 18.09 16.94 -6.74
C VAL A 198 18.61 17.00 -8.18
N LEU A 199 18.11 16.11 -9.05
CA LEU A 199 18.46 16.09 -10.48
C LEU A 199 18.16 17.43 -11.16
N TYR A 200 16.99 18.02 -10.90
CA TYR A 200 16.58 19.31 -11.48
C TYR A 200 17.43 20.46 -10.96
N ASN A 201 17.83 20.44 -9.68
CA ASN A 201 18.74 21.44 -9.15
C ASN A 201 20.12 21.34 -9.80
N GLN A 202 20.67 20.13 -9.97
CA GLN A 202 21.93 19.91 -10.67
C GLN A 202 21.85 20.36 -12.14
N LEU A 203 20.74 20.04 -12.81
CA LEU A 203 20.50 20.48 -14.19
C LEU A 203 20.32 21.99 -14.30
N ALA A 204 19.66 22.65 -13.35
CA ALA A 204 19.53 24.10 -13.33
C ALA A 204 20.90 24.75 -13.10
N SER A 205 21.70 24.24 -12.16
CA SER A 205 23.06 24.72 -11.93
C SER A 205 23.95 24.60 -13.17
N TRP A 206 23.80 23.51 -13.92
CA TRP A 206 24.51 23.29 -15.17
C TRP A 206 23.99 24.16 -16.32
N MET A 207 22.69 24.11 -16.61
CA MET A 207 22.06 24.75 -17.77
C MET A 207 21.67 26.21 -17.59
N VAL A 208 21.81 26.80 -16.40
CA VAL A 208 21.55 28.23 -16.18
C VAL A 208 22.84 28.96 -15.81
N TYR A 209 23.69 28.33 -14.99
CA TYR A 209 24.90 28.99 -14.47
C TYR A 209 26.21 28.43 -15.07
N GLY A 210 26.16 27.34 -15.84
CA GLY A 210 27.35 26.69 -16.41
C GLY A 210 28.27 26.06 -15.37
N THR A 211 27.75 25.84 -14.15
CA THR A 211 28.50 25.32 -13.00
C THR A 211 28.11 23.87 -12.75
N LEU A 212 29.09 22.98 -12.74
CA LEU A 212 28.91 21.58 -12.36
C LEU A 212 29.00 21.46 -10.82
N GLN A 213 27.85 21.26 -10.16
CA GLN A 213 27.77 21.03 -8.72
C GLN A 213 27.56 19.54 -8.43
N ASP A 214 28.64 18.76 -8.47
CA ASP A 214 28.62 17.33 -8.23
C ASP A 214 29.85 16.89 -7.42
N HIS A 215 29.78 17.03 -6.09
CA HIS A 215 30.88 16.68 -5.18
C HIS A 215 31.07 15.17 -5.03
N HIS A 216 30.03 14.37 -5.28
CA HIS A 216 30.02 12.93 -5.05
C HIS A 216 30.10 12.10 -6.34
N GLY A 217 30.16 12.76 -7.52
CA GLY A 217 30.27 12.07 -8.81
C GLY A 217 28.99 11.32 -9.22
N GLU A 218 27.85 11.78 -8.72
CA GLU A 218 26.53 11.15 -8.81
C GLU A 218 25.72 11.65 -10.01
N PHE A 219 26.12 12.77 -10.60
CA PHE A 219 25.46 13.36 -11.75
C PHE A 219 25.94 12.71 -13.05
N PHE A 220 25.05 12.61 -14.03
CA PHE A 220 25.37 11.97 -15.31
C PHE A 220 26.23 12.85 -16.23
N ILE A 221 26.55 14.09 -15.86
CA ILE A 221 27.51 14.94 -16.58
C ILE A 221 28.77 15.04 -15.74
N ARG A 222 29.93 14.66 -16.31
CA ARG A 222 31.22 14.68 -15.61
C ARG A 222 32.26 15.45 -16.41
N ARG A 223 33.20 16.07 -15.69
CA ARG A 223 34.40 16.67 -16.30
C ARG A 223 35.36 15.56 -16.74
N GLN A 224 35.91 15.64 -17.94
CA GLN A 224 36.97 14.73 -18.36
C GLN A 224 38.29 15.20 -17.72
N GLU A 225 38.88 14.36 -16.87
CA GLU A 225 40.20 14.64 -16.30
C GLU A 225 41.28 14.33 -17.35
N ALA A 226 42.28 15.20 -17.45
CA ALA A 226 43.31 15.17 -18.50
C ALA A 226 44.26 13.94 -18.44
N GLN A 227 44.12 13.06 -17.44
CA GLN A 227 45.02 11.92 -17.22
C GLN A 227 44.80 10.73 -18.19
N ASN A 228 43.71 10.71 -18.95
CA ASN A 228 43.43 9.60 -19.88
C ASN A 228 44.02 9.77 -21.30
N MET A 229 44.89 10.78 -21.52
CA MET A 229 45.54 10.99 -22.84
C MET A 229 46.93 10.35 -22.98
N GLU A 230 47.41 9.58 -22.00
CA GLU A 230 48.77 8.98 -22.07
C GLU A 230 48.83 7.56 -22.66
N HIS A 231 47.71 6.91 -22.98
CA HIS A 231 47.70 5.50 -23.40
C HIS A 231 47.39 5.26 -24.90
N GLY A 232 47.93 6.10 -25.79
CA GLY A 232 47.73 5.85 -27.22
C GLY A 232 48.41 6.80 -28.20
N SER A 233 49.72 7.01 -28.11
CA SER A 233 50.63 7.04 -29.28
C SER A 233 52.01 7.55 -28.85
N SER A 234 53.02 6.76 -29.21
CA SER A 234 54.43 7.07 -29.07
C SER A 234 54.86 8.13 -30.08
N ILE A 235 54.97 9.41 -29.67
CA ILE A 235 55.86 10.40 -30.30
C ILE A 235 56.40 11.33 -29.19
N PRO A 236 57.72 11.33 -28.89
CA PRO A 236 58.28 12.18 -27.84
C PRO A 236 58.75 13.50 -28.48
N ASP A 237 57.91 14.52 -28.55
CA ASP A 237 58.39 15.88 -28.87
C ASP A 237 57.46 17.05 -28.44
N THR A 238 56.42 16.79 -27.66
CA THR A 238 55.42 17.82 -27.26
C THR A 238 55.50 18.24 -25.79
N SER A 239 56.57 17.87 -25.07
CA SER A 239 56.71 18.23 -23.64
C SER A 239 57.00 19.72 -23.42
N GLU A 240 57.56 20.44 -24.39
CA GLU A 240 57.83 21.89 -24.26
C GLU A 240 56.67 22.78 -24.74
N LYS A 241 55.72 22.23 -25.51
CA LYS A 241 54.61 23.00 -26.10
C LYS A 241 53.37 23.09 -25.21
N LEU A 242 53.27 22.22 -24.19
CA LEU A 242 52.19 22.19 -23.20
C LEU A 242 52.26 23.34 -22.18
N ALA A 243 53.45 23.90 -21.94
CA ALA A 243 53.62 25.03 -21.02
C ALA A 243 53.28 26.40 -21.64
N ARG A 244 52.94 26.45 -22.94
CA ARG A 244 52.66 27.69 -23.69
C ARG A 244 51.26 27.79 -24.27
N LEU A 245 50.33 26.91 -23.87
CA LEU A 245 48.95 27.00 -24.35
C LEU A 245 48.33 28.32 -23.86
N SER A 246 47.90 29.12 -24.83
CA SER A 246 47.24 30.39 -24.58
C SER A 246 45.89 30.13 -23.89
N ALA A 247 45.35 31.13 -23.21
CA ALA A 247 43.98 31.08 -22.66
C ALA A 247 42.93 30.75 -23.75
N ASP A 248 43.26 31.01 -25.02
CA ASP A 248 42.42 30.76 -26.19
C ASP A 248 42.40 29.27 -26.61
N ASP A 249 43.51 28.55 -26.43
CA ASP A 249 43.56 27.09 -26.67
C ASP A 249 42.85 26.31 -25.55
N THR A 250 42.86 26.87 -24.33
CA THR A 250 42.19 26.27 -23.17
C THR A 250 40.67 26.30 -23.30
N SER A 251 40.10 27.40 -23.83
CA SER A 251 38.65 27.53 -24.04
C SER A 251 38.14 26.63 -25.17
N SER A 252 38.94 26.43 -26.22
CA SER A 252 38.66 25.50 -27.32
C SER A 252 38.70 24.03 -26.87
N MET A 253 39.68 23.66 -26.03
CA MET A 253 39.72 22.33 -25.39
C MET A 253 38.54 22.10 -24.42
N ASP A 254 38.12 23.11 -23.66
CA ASP A 254 36.99 23.01 -22.73
C ASP A 254 35.64 22.76 -23.47
N TRP A 255 35.47 23.28 -24.70
CA TRP A 255 34.29 23.00 -25.53
C TRP A 255 34.21 21.54 -25.98
N HIS A 256 35.28 21.04 -26.59
CA HIS A 256 35.27 19.74 -27.25
C HIS A 256 35.50 18.57 -26.28
N LEU A 257 36.32 18.76 -25.24
CA LEU A 257 36.84 17.67 -24.41
C LEU A 257 36.60 17.86 -22.91
N GLY A 258 36.06 19.00 -22.47
CA GLY A 258 35.94 19.27 -21.03
C GLY A 258 34.89 18.41 -20.30
N PHE A 259 33.81 17.99 -20.97
CA PHE A 259 32.66 17.33 -20.32
C PHE A 259 32.02 16.26 -21.20
N HIS A 260 31.58 15.17 -20.56
CA HIS A 260 30.93 14.02 -21.21
C HIS A 260 29.74 13.50 -20.36
N ILE A 261 28.89 12.67 -20.99
CA ILE A 261 27.81 11.94 -20.32
C ILE A 261 28.37 10.65 -19.74
N PHE A 262 28.17 10.42 -18.45
CA PHE A 262 28.52 9.17 -17.77
C PHE A 262 27.30 8.24 -17.76
N LEU A 263 27.28 7.27 -18.68
CA LEU A 263 26.13 6.40 -18.93
C LEU A 263 25.67 5.63 -17.69
N ASP A 264 26.61 5.21 -16.84
CA ASP A 264 26.29 4.45 -15.62
C ASP A 264 25.42 5.22 -14.62
N MET A 265 25.45 6.56 -14.67
CA MET A 265 24.63 7.44 -13.83
C MET A 265 23.49 8.08 -14.61
N LEU A 266 23.35 7.78 -15.90
CA LEU A 266 22.22 8.26 -16.69
C LEU A 266 20.97 7.47 -16.34
N SER A 267 19.90 8.17 -16.02
CA SER A 267 18.63 7.49 -15.76
C SER A 267 18.03 6.93 -17.06
N GLU A 268 17.61 5.66 -17.08
CA GLU A 268 17.15 4.93 -18.27
C GLU A 268 15.93 5.57 -18.94
N TYR A 269 15.08 6.25 -18.16
CA TYR A 269 13.92 6.99 -18.66
C TYR A 269 14.27 8.37 -19.25
N ILE A 270 15.52 8.83 -19.10
CA ILE A 270 16.02 10.05 -19.76
C ILE A 270 16.66 9.62 -21.06
N HIS A 271 16.01 9.96 -22.17
CA HIS A 271 16.54 9.63 -23.48
C HIS A 271 17.90 10.28 -23.74
N MET A 272 18.77 9.58 -24.47
CA MET A 272 20.11 10.04 -24.81
C MET A 272 20.11 11.43 -25.47
N HIS A 273 19.17 11.70 -26.39
CA HIS A 273 19.04 13.01 -27.04
C HIS A 273 18.80 14.15 -26.04
N ALA A 274 18.05 13.90 -24.96
CA ALA A 274 17.80 14.88 -23.92
C ALA A 274 19.07 15.10 -23.08
N ALA A 275 19.78 14.03 -22.73
CA ALA A 275 21.07 14.10 -22.03
C ALA A 275 22.12 14.89 -22.84
N GLU A 276 22.20 14.66 -24.15
CA GLU A 276 23.08 15.41 -25.07
C GLU A 276 22.69 16.88 -25.13
N SER A 277 21.39 17.18 -25.17
CA SER A 277 20.88 18.56 -25.14
C SER A 277 21.26 19.27 -23.84
N PHE A 278 21.15 18.57 -22.69
CA PHE A 278 21.58 19.08 -21.40
C PHE A 278 23.09 19.35 -21.35
N LEU A 279 23.90 18.41 -21.85
CA LEU A 279 25.35 18.56 -21.95
C LEU A 279 25.72 19.79 -22.80
N PHE A 280 25.12 19.90 -23.99
CA PHE A 280 25.34 20.99 -24.92
C PHE A 280 24.99 22.36 -24.32
N ALA A 281 23.81 22.47 -23.69
CA ALA A 281 23.34 23.71 -23.11
C ALA A 281 24.30 24.26 -22.04
N GLY A 282 24.76 23.42 -21.11
CA GLY A 282 25.69 23.87 -20.08
C GLY A 282 27.10 24.16 -20.60
N LYS A 283 27.60 23.40 -21.61
CA LYS A 283 28.86 23.73 -22.30
C LYS A 283 28.80 25.13 -22.92
N ALA A 284 27.69 25.46 -23.60
CA ALA A 284 27.50 26.77 -24.23
C ALA A 284 27.50 27.90 -23.20
N ILE A 285 26.78 27.75 -22.09
CA ILE A 285 26.71 28.79 -21.05
C ILE A 285 28.07 28.99 -20.37
N ARG A 286 28.81 27.91 -20.15
CA ARG A 286 30.14 27.99 -19.52
C ARG A 286 31.13 28.76 -20.39
N ILE A 287 31.10 28.58 -21.71
CA ILE A 287 31.92 29.36 -22.65
C ILE A 287 31.51 30.83 -22.67
N LEU A 288 30.20 31.11 -22.68
CA LEU A 288 29.71 32.47 -22.63
C LEU A 288 30.11 33.20 -21.34
N ARG A 289 30.28 32.46 -20.23
CA ARG A 289 30.72 32.99 -18.95
C ARG A 289 32.23 33.23 -18.88
N ASN A 290 33.02 32.42 -19.58
CA ASN A 290 34.47 32.57 -19.70
C ASN A 290 34.86 32.83 -21.17
N PRO A 291 34.47 33.99 -21.74
CA PRO A 291 34.81 34.28 -23.13
C PRO A 291 36.34 34.41 -23.28
N SER A 292 36.88 33.85 -24.36
CA SER A 292 38.26 34.10 -24.78
C SER A 292 38.55 35.61 -24.79
N PRO A 293 39.78 36.05 -24.49
CA PRO A 293 40.14 37.47 -24.35
C PRO A 293 39.85 38.35 -25.58
N GLY A 294 39.55 37.76 -26.75
CA GLY A 294 39.10 38.46 -27.96
C GLY A 294 37.62 38.84 -28.00
N PHE A 295 36.78 38.38 -27.08
CA PHE A 295 35.33 38.60 -27.09
C PHE A 295 34.85 39.30 -25.82
N LYS A 296 34.67 40.64 -25.88
CA LYS A 296 34.10 41.43 -24.78
C LYS A 296 32.59 41.53 -24.94
N PHE A 297 31.85 40.73 -24.16
CA PHE A 297 30.39 40.73 -24.15
C PHE A 297 29.85 41.76 -23.13
N GLN A 298 28.85 42.56 -23.51
CA GLN A 298 28.23 43.57 -22.64
C GLN A 298 27.30 42.92 -21.59
N ASP A 299 27.60 43.12 -20.31
CA ASP A 299 26.95 42.49 -19.14
C ASP A 299 25.43 42.76 -18.98
N ALA A 300 24.85 43.72 -19.70
CA ALA A 300 23.44 44.11 -19.54
C ALA A 300 22.42 43.09 -20.10
N LEU A 301 22.86 42.08 -20.86
CA LEU A 301 21.98 41.07 -21.49
C LEU A 301 21.86 39.75 -20.71
N VAL A 302 22.60 39.57 -19.61
CA VAL A 302 22.64 38.30 -18.85
C VAL A 302 21.31 38.05 -18.11
N SER A 303 20.70 39.10 -17.54
CA SER A 303 19.45 38.99 -16.77
C SER A 303 18.24 38.59 -17.63
N SER A 304 18.03 39.21 -18.80
CA SER A 304 16.90 38.85 -19.68
C SER A 304 17.07 37.48 -20.37
N ARG A 305 18.32 37.00 -20.49
CA ARG A 305 18.64 35.67 -21.03
C ARG A 305 18.49 34.56 -20.00
N GLN A 306 18.73 34.83 -18.72
CA GLN A 306 18.40 33.89 -17.63
C GLN A 306 16.91 33.55 -17.61
N GLU A 307 16.04 34.52 -17.87
CA GLU A 307 14.59 34.28 -17.96
C GLU A 307 14.21 33.38 -19.16
N LYS A 308 14.92 33.51 -20.30
CA LYS A 308 14.75 32.63 -21.46
C LYS A 308 15.34 31.24 -21.24
N ALA A 309 16.49 31.13 -20.57
CA ALA A 309 17.08 29.86 -20.17
C ALA A 309 16.20 29.11 -19.16
N LEU A 310 15.57 29.82 -18.22
CA LEU A 310 14.55 29.27 -17.32
C LEU A 310 13.30 28.83 -18.08
N LYS A 311 12.83 29.59 -19.08
CA LYS A 311 11.72 29.15 -19.95
C LYS A 311 12.08 27.92 -20.79
N MET A 312 13.31 27.83 -21.28
CA MET A 312 13.83 26.68 -22.02
C MET A 312 13.99 25.45 -21.12
N PHE A 313 14.50 25.65 -19.89
CA PHE A 313 14.58 24.65 -18.82
C PHE A 313 13.18 24.11 -18.46
N MET A 314 12.22 25.00 -18.25
CA MET A 314 10.82 24.64 -17.97
C MET A 314 10.16 23.89 -19.14
N ASN A 315 10.54 24.18 -20.38
CA ASN A 315 10.09 23.44 -21.55
C ASN A 315 10.78 22.07 -21.69
N LEU A 316 12.07 21.97 -21.36
CA LEU A 316 12.82 20.71 -21.33
C LEU A 316 12.35 19.77 -20.21
N LEU A 317 11.93 20.31 -19.06
CA LEU A 317 11.30 19.57 -17.98
C LEU A 317 9.95 18.95 -18.37
N ARG A 318 9.26 19.48 -19.40
CA ARG A 318 8.03 18.87 -19.93
C ARG A 318 8.29 17.62 -20.79
N ILE A 319 9.54 17.38 -21.22
CA ILE A 319 9.94 16.25 -22.06
C ILE A 319 10.21 15.00 -21.19
N ILE A 320 10.55 15.19 -19.92
CA ILE A 320 10.65 14.09 -18.96
C ILE A 320 9.22 13.70 -18.60
N PRO A 321 8.82 12.41 -18.71
CA PRO A 321 7.46 11.97 -18.42
C PRO A 321 7.05 12.49 -17.04
N SER A 322 6.12 13.43 -17.06
CA SER A 322 5.67 14.11 -15.87
C SER A 322 4.88 13.11 -15.03
N THR A 323 5.40 12.75 -13.86
CA THR A 323 4.60 12.24 -12.74
C THR A 323 3.73 13.38 -12.21
N ARG A 324 2.83 13.90 -13.05
CA ARG A 324 1.80 14.88 -12.70
C ARG A 324 0.48 14.15 -12.53
N SER A 325 0.31 13.60 -11.34
CA SER A 325 -1.02 13.42 -10.73
C SER A 325 -0.80 13.17 -9.25
N LEU A 326 -0.96 14.23 -8.46
CA LEU A 326 -1.38 14.29 -7.06
C LEU A 326 -0.99 15.67 -6.55
N SER A 327 -1.63 16.69 -7.12
CA SER A 327 -2.08 17.82 -6.31
C SER A 327 -3.25 17.29 -5.48
N VAL A 328 -2.96 16.76 -4.30
CA VAL A 328 -3.95 16.65 -3.23
C VAL A 328 -3.90 18.00 -2.54
N GLU A 329 -5.01 18.71 -2.61
CA GLU A 329 -5.28 19.94 -1.89
C GLU A 329 -5.10 19.69 -0.39
N ASP A 330 -4.40 20.61 0.26
CA ASP A 330 -4.33 20.73 1.72
C ASP A 330 -5.71 20.98 2.36
#